data_AF-A0A955ZM15-F1
#
_entry.id   AF-A0A955ZM15-F1
#
_cell.length_a   1.000
_cell.length_b   1.000
_cell.length_c   1.000
_cell.angle_alpha   90.00
_cell.angle_beta   90.00
_cell.angle_gamma   90.00
#
_symmetry.space_group_name_H-M   'P 1'
#
loop_
_entity.id
_entity.type
_entity.pdbx_description
1 polymer ?
#
loop_
_entity_poly.entity_id
_entity_poly.type
_entity_poly.pdbx_seq_one_letter_code
_entity_poly.pdbx_strand_id
1 'polypeptide(L)'
;MSGRFWIAAALLGAMVIIPFSPLANLITPPEPKGSDPATWGVGKTSTVKVTLITADSNLLSCAADKPIDGAHCAYKSETDAWPADPSAPADDNNQNVIQPYRTWPDNKLILIAGLWAEKHMAMRLHREPPTGVQSSTLARFVADCEVKFVGSLDAPKLRWNPGAQWQSEPGAALVARPVNCTISEE
;
A
#
# COMPACT_ATOMS: atom_id res chain seq x y z
N MET A 1 53.96 3.80 -24.23
CA MET A 1 52.59 3.69 -23.69
C MET A 1 51.64 3.58 -24.86
N SER A 2 50.99 2.42 -25.05
CA SER A 2 50.23 2.12 -26.27
C SER A 2 48.85 2.80 -26.26
N GLY A 3 48.36 3.23 -27.42
CA GLY A 3 47.08 3.95 -27.57
C GLY A 3 45.84 3.23 -27.04
N ARG A 4 45.94 1.91 -26.80
CA ARG A 4 44.88 1.10 -26.16
C ARG A 4 44.66 1.47 -24.70
N PHE A 5 45.69 1.89 -23.98
CA PHE A 5 45.55 2.36 -22.60
C PHE A 5 44.79 3.68 -22.51
N TRP A 6 44.98 4.59 -23.48
CA TRP A 6 44.28 5.88 -23.51
C TRP A 6 42.79 5.72 -23.83
N ILE A 7 42.42 4.80 -24.72
CA ILE A 7 41.02 4.50 -25.04
C ILE A 7 40.30 3.88 -23.83
N ALA A 8 40.95 2.93 -23.14
CA ALA A 8 40.38 2.33 -21.93
C ALA A 8 40.22 3.34 -20.79
N ALA A 9 41.19 4.23 -20.60
CA ALA A 9 41.11 5.31 -19.61
C ALA A 9 40.01 6.33 -19.94
N ALA A 10 39.82 6.69 -21.21
CA ALA A 10 38.75 7.59 -21.65
C ALA A 10 37.35 6.99 -21.44
N LEU A 11 37.16 5.70 -21.70
CA LEU A 11 35.88 5.01 -21.48
C LEU A 11 35.53 4.91 -19.98
N LEU A 12 36.51 4.59 -19.14
CA LEU A 12 36.32 4.55 -17.69
C LEU A 12 36.07 5.95 -17.12
N GLY A 13 36.79 6.97 -17.60
CA GLY A 13 36.54 8.36 -17.22
C GLY A 13 35.13 8.84 -17.60
N ALA A 14 34.64 8.47 -18.79
CA ALA A 14 33.29 8.80 -19.23
C ALA A 14 32.21 8.20 -18.31
N MET A 15 32.35 6.94 -17.88
CA MET A 15 31.38 6.30 -16.98
C MET A 15 31.30 6.95 -15.59
N VAL A 16 32.38 7.57 -15.11
CA VAL A 16 32.38 8.29 -13.83
C VAL A 16 31.82 9.71 -13.96
N ILE A 17 32.00 10.37 -15.11
CA ILE A 17 31.60 11.77 -15.30
C ILE A 17 30.13 11.90 -15.75
N ILE A 18 29.62 10.96 -16.55
CA ILE A 18 28.25 11.01 -17.08
C ILE A 18 27.17 11.21 -16.00
N PRO A 19 27.14 10.49 -14.85
CA PRO A 19 26.10 10.69 -13.84
C PRO A 19 26.12 12.07 -13.15
N PHE A 20 27.22 12.82 -13.23
CA PHE A 20 27.35 14.18 -12.67
C PHE A 20 27.23 15.30 -13.72
N SER A 21 26.94 14.94 -14.98
CA SER A 21 26.82 15.89 -16.07
C SER A 21 25.36 16.34 -16.26
N PRO A 22 25.09 17.55 -16.79
CA PRO A 22 23.73 17.98 -17.12
C PRO A 22 23.04 17.11 -18.19
N LEU A 23 23.79 16.27 -18.90
CA LEU A 23 23.28 15.24 -19.80
C LEU A 23 22.64 14.06 -19.06
N ALA A 24 23.00 13.81 -17.79
CA ALA A 24 22.36 12.77 -16.97
C ALA A 24 20.84 13.01 -16.89
N ASN A 25 20.42 14.26 -16.67
CA ASN A 25 19.02 14.64 -16.56
C ASN A 25 18.19 14.38 -17.83
N LEU A 26 18.82 14.25 -19.00
CA LEU A 26 18.12 13.90 -20.25
C LEU A 26 17.88 12.38 -20.39
N ILE A 27 18.56 11.58 -19.59
CA ILE A 27 18.54 10.11 -19.66
C ILE A 27 17.90 9.51 -18.40
N THR A 28 17.89 10.24 -17.28
CA THR A 28 17.18 9.83 -16.07
C THR A 28 15.68 9.82 -16.33
N PRO A 29 15.00 8.66 -16.18
CA PRO A 29 13.54 8.63 -16.19
C PRO A 29 13.00 9.59 -15.13
N PRO A 30 11.88 10.29 -15.39
CA PRO A 30 11.27 11.13 -14.37
C PRO A 30 10.96 10.29 -13.13
N GLU A 31 11.20 10.87 -11.94
CA GLU A 31 10.81 10.20 -10.70
C GLU A 31 9.32 9.83 -10.75
N PRO A 32 8.96 8.62 -10.28
CA PRO A 32 7.57 8.22 -10.32
C PRO A 32 6.71 9.16 -9.48
N LYS A 33 5.62 9.65 -10.07
CA LYS A 33 4.66 10.48 -9.35
C LYS A 33 3.94 9.63 -8.29
N GLY A 34 4.15 9.99 -7.03
CA GLY A 34 3.48 9.38 -5.89
C GLY A 34 2.01 9.78 -5.75
N SER A 35 1.42 9.31 -4.66
CA SER A 35 0.13 9.83 -4.21
C SER A 35 0.30 11.29 -3.74
N ASP A 36 -0.75 12.12 -3.82
CA ASP A 36 -0.74 13.49 -3.31
C ASP A 36 -1.68 13.62 -2.09
N PRO A 37 -1.17 13.45 -0.85
CA PRO A 37 -1.98 13.56 0.36
C PRO A 37 -2.65 14.92 0.56
N ALA A 38 -2.15 16.00 -0.06
CA ALA A 38 -2.76 17.32 0.06
C ALA A 38 -4.16 17.37 -0.56
N THR A 39 -4.45 16.46 -1.50
CA THR A 39 -5.76 16.38 -2.15
C THR A 39 -6.78 15.56 -1.34
N TRP A 40 -6.32 14.78 -0.36
CA TRP A 40 -7.16 13.85 0.38
C TRP A 40 -8.12 14.58 1.32
N GLY A 41 -9.30 13.99 1.53
CA GLY A 41 -10.30 14.53 2.43
C GLY A 41 -11.64 13.84 2.29
N VAL A 42 -12.40 13.76 3.38
CA VAL A 42 -13.70 13.08 3.41
C VAL A 42 -14.64 13.62 2.33
N GLY A 43 -15.27 12.72 1.59
CA GLY A 43 -16.14 12.99 0.45
C GLY A 43 -15.41 13.15 -0.89
N LYS A 44 -14.08 13.27 -0.90
CA LYS A 44 -13.29 13.42 -2.12
C LYS A 44 -12.86 12.07 -2.69
N THR A 45 -12.57 12.08 -3.98
CA THR A 45 -11.95 10.97 -4.70
C THR A 45 -10.52 11.34 -5.07
N SER A 46 -9.59 10.39 -4.96
CA SER A 46 -8.20 10.54 -5.40
C SER A 46 -7.69 9.23 -5.98
N THR A 47 -6.72 9.31 -6.87
CA THR A 47 -5.87 8.16 -7.20
C THR A 47 -4.79 8.01 -6.13
N VAL A 48 -4.60 6.79 -5.64
CA VAL A 48 -3.54 6.41 -4.72
C VAL A 48 -2.80 5.19 -5.25
N LYS A 49 -1.48 5.19 -5.07
CA LYS A 49 -0.62 4.05 -5.38
C LYS A 49 -0.29 3.33 -4.08
N VAL A 50 -0.60 2.05 -3.95
CA VAL A 50 -0.45 1.31 -2.69
C VAL A 50 0.53 0.16 -2.88
N THR A 51 1.55 0.05 -2.03
CA THR A 51 2.47 -1.10 -2.04
C THR A 51 1.84 -2.27 -1.28
N LEU A 52 1.86 -3.45 -1.89
CA LEU A 52 1.19 -4.65 -1.38
C LEU A 52 2.05 -5.91 -1.56
N ILE A 53 1.83 -6.88 -0.69
CA ILE A 53 2.06 -8.31 -0.91
C ILE A 53 0.74 -9.06 -0.70
N THR A 54 0.55 -10.25 -1.29
CA THR A 54 -0.73 -10.97 -1.11
C THR A 54 -1.02 -11.37 0.34
N ALA A 55 0.01 -11.54 1.18
CA ALA A 55 -0.18 -11.79 2.61
C ALA A 55 -0.84 -10.62 3.37
N ASP A 56 -0.75 -9.40 2.85
CA ASP A 56 -1.37 -8.23 3.48
C ASP A 56 -2.89 -8.36 3.63
N SER A 57 -3.54 -9.25 2.86
CA SER A 57 -4.95 -9.61 3.05
C SER A 57 -5.25 -10.08 4.46
N ASN A 58 -4.31 -10.77 5.10
CA ASN A 58 -4.51 -11.40 6.40
C ASN A 58 -3.59 -10.83 7.49
N LEU A 59 -2.55 -10.08 7.12
CA LEU A 59 -1.56 -9.58 8.07
C LEU A 59 -1.96 -8.27 8.75
N LEU A 60 -2.68 -7.42 8.02
CA LEU A 60 -2.89 -6.02 8.38
C LEU A 60 -4.18 -5.86 9.16
N SER A 61 -4.11 -5.18 10.31
CA SER A 61 -5.26 -4.91 11.17
C SER A 61 -5.21 -3.49 11.72
N CYS A 62 -6.38 -2.90 11.95
CA CYS A 62 -6.54 -1.78 12.85
C CYS A 62 -7.44 -2.14 14.04
N ALA A 63 -7.44 -1.28 15.07
CA ALA A 63 -8.41 -1.28 16.14
C ALA A 63 -9.01 0.11 16.32
N ALA A 64 -10.34 0.17 16.29
CA ALA A 64 -11.15 1.34 16.59
C ALA A 64 -12.57 0.89 16.95
N ASP A 65 -13.23 1.59 17.87
CA ASP A 65 -14.54 1.21 18.40
C ASP A 65 -15.73 1.67 17.53
N LYS A 66 -15.46 2.48 16.49
CA LYS A 66 -16.46 3.08 15.61
C LYS A 66 -16.34 2.56 14.18
N PRO A 67 -17.46 2.17 13.55
CA PRO A 67 -17.48 1.88 12.12
C PRO A 67 -17.48 3.18 11.31
N ILE A 68 -16.97 3.11 10.08
CA ILE A 68 -16.97 4.19 9.10
C ILE A 68 -17.61 3.66 7.82
N ASP A 69 -18.73 4.27 7.40
CA ASP A 69 -19.43 3.90 6.16
C ASP A 69 -19.72 2.38 6.07
N GLY A 70 -20.20 1.81 7.17
CA GLY A 70 -20.48 0.37 7.29
C GLY A 70 -19.25 -0.55 7.37
N ALA A 71 -18.04 -0.03 7.16
CA ALA A 71 -16.79 -0.76 7.39
C ALA A 71 -16.31 -0.59 8.83
N HIS A 72 -15.50 -1.53 9.29
CA HIS A 72 -14.95 -1.52 10.63
C HIS A 72 -13.52 -2.06 10.66
N CYS A 73 -12.76 -1.68 11.67
CA CYS A 73 -11.51 -2.34 11.99
C CYS A 73 -11.76 -3.82 12.33
N ALA A 74 -10.76 -4.69 12.11
CA ALA A 74 -10.84 -6.08 12.53
C ALA A 74 -11.02 -6.23 14.07
N TYR A 75 -10.66 -5.19 14.82
CA TYR A 75 -10.77 -5.13 16.27
C TYR A 75 -11.47 -3.85 16.74
N LYS A 76 -12.22 -3.94 17.85
CA LYS A 76 -12.76 -2.77 18.56
C LYS A 76 -11.72 -2.10 19.46
N SER A 77 -10.82 -2.92 20.02
CA SER A 77 -9.73 -2.52 20.90
C SER A 77 -8.51 -3.38 20.61
N GLU A 78 -7.38 -3.15 21.27
CA GLU A 78 -6.18 -3.98 21.07
C GLU A 78 -6.38 -5.46 21.47
N THR A 79 -7.41 -5.75 22.28
CA THR A 79 -7.70 -7.08 22.82
C THR A 79 -9.00 -7.68 22.31
N ASP A 80 -9.94 -6.86 21.83
CA ASP A 80 -11.29 -7.30 21.47
C ASP A 80 -11.50 -7.26 19.96
N ALA A 81 -11.73 -8.44 19.37
CA ALA A 81 -12.12 -8.54 17.96
C ALA A 81 -13.44 -7.82 17.69
N TRP A 82 -13.63 -7.37 16.45
CA TRP A 82 -14.92 -6.84 16.04
C TRP A 82 -15.98 -7.95 16.12
N PRO A 83 -17.14 -7.72 16.75
CA PRO A 83 -18.17 -8.74 16.87
C PRO A 83 -18.66 -9.17 15.50
N ALA A 84 -18.59 -10.46 15.23
CA ALA A 84 -19.26 -11.06 14.09
C ALA A 84 -20.74 -11.29 14.44
N ASP A 85 -21.64 -10.93 13.54
CA ASP A 85 -23.03 -11.38 13.60
C ASP A 85 -23.08 -12.86 13.18
N PRO A 86 -23.53 -13.78 14.06
CA PRO A 86 -23.59 -15.21 13.74
C PRO A 86 -24.50 -15.55 12.55
N SER A 87 -25.40 -14.64 12.18
CA SER A 87 -26.34 -14.80 11.06
C SER A 87 -25.85 -14.17 9.75
N ALA A 88 -24.79 -13.37 9.80
CA ALA A 88 -24.23 -12.76 8.61
C ALA A 88 -23.38 -13.76 7.81
N PRO A 89 -23.37 -13.68 6.46
CA PRO A 89 -22.40 -14.39 5.65
C PRO A 89 -20.96 -14.05 6.07
N ALA A 90 -20.04 -15.01 5.89
CA ALA A 90 -18.63 -14.75 6.12
C ALA A 90 -18.09 -13.71 5.13
N ASP A 91 -17.35 -12.72 5.65
CA ASP A 91 -16.67 -11.70 4.83
C ASP A 91 -15.30 -12.23 4.35
N ASP A 92 -15.35 -13.25 3.49
CA ASP A 92 -14.15 -14.01 3.06
C ASP A 92 -13.15 -13.16 2.25
N ASN A 93 -13.57 -11.99 1.72
CA ASN A 93 -12.76 -11.09 0.92
C ASN A 93 -12.46 -9.76 1.62
N ASN A 94 -12.76 -9.64 2.91
CA ASN A 94 -12.52 -8.43 3.71
C ASN A 94 -13.21 -7.18 3.13
N GLN A 95 -14.39 -7.33 2.50
CA GLN A 95 -15.13 -6.24 1.88
C GLN A 95 -15.43 -5.10 2.86
N ASN A 96 -15.70 -5.41 4.13
CA ASN A 96 -16.04 -4.41 5.15
C ASN A 96 -14.96 -4.24 6.23
N VAL A 97 -13.80 -4.87 6.06
CA VAL A 97 -12.69 -4.74 7.00
C VAL A 97 -11.77 -3.61 6.56
N ILE A 98 -11.55 -2.64 7.46
CA ILE A 98 -10.59 -1.55 7.31
C ILE A 98 -9.19 -2.10 7.60
N GLN A 99 -8.26 -1.93 6.66
CA GLN A 99 -6.86 -2.32 6.82
C GLN A 99 -5.92 -1.13 6.57
N PRO A 100 -4.81 -1.02 7.32
CA PRO A 100 -3.81 0.02 7.10
C PRO A 100 -2.85 -0.33 5.97
N TYR A 101 -2.58 0.61 5.08
CA TYR A 101 -1.61 0.45 3.99
C TYR A 101 -0.64 1.63 3.91
N ARG A 102 0.39 1.46 3.09
CA ARG A 102 1.36 2.51 2.78
C ARG A 102 1.33 2.85 1.30
N THR A 103 1.33 4.14 1.01
CA THR A 103 1.39 4.61 -0.38
C THR A 103 2.79 4.51 -0.95
N TRP A 104 2.86 4.36 -2.26
CA TRP A 104 4.10 4.38 -3.02
C TRP A 104 4.25 5.70 -3.78
N PRO A 105 5.48 6.26 -3.90
CA PRO A 105 6.71 5.89 -3.20
C PRO A 105 6.86 6.62 -1.84
N ASP A 106 5.87 7.41 -1.44
CA ASP A 106 5.94 8.40 -0.36
C ASP A 106 5.62 7.86 1.05
N ASN A 107 5.27 6.56 1.15
CA ASN A 107 5.08 5.81 2.39
C ASN A 107 4.07 6.43 3.37
N LYS A 108 3.06 7.13 2.86
CA LYS A 108 2.01 7.75 3.68
C LYS A 108 1.01 6.69 4.10
N LEU A 109 0.51 6.83 5.33
CA LEU A 109 -0.54 5.95 5.83
C LEU A 109 -1.85 6.27 5.11
N ILE A 110 -2.53 5.22 4.67
CA ILE A 110 -3.93 5.28 4.23
C ILE A 110 -4.67 4.06 4.77
N LEU A 111 -5.91 4.23 5.20
CA LEU A 111 -6.77 3.11 5.56
C LEU A 111 -7.74 2.84 4.42
N ILE A 112 -7.84 1.59 3.97
CA ILE A 112 -8.74 1.21 2.87
C ILE A 112 -9.57 0.02 3.34
N ALA A 113 -10.88 0.10 3.14
CA ALA A 113 -11.79 -1.02 3.39
C ALA A 113 -12.17 -1.71 2.07
N GLY A 114 -12.10 -3.04 2.03
CA GLY A 114 -12.50 -3.81 0.85
C GLY A 114 -11.51 -3.80 -0.31
N LEU A 115 -10.24 -3.46 -0.08
CA LEU A 115 -9.21 -3.48 -1.14
C LEU A 115 -9.11 -4.86 -1.81
N TRP A 116 -9.16 -5.95 -1.03
CA TRP A 116 -9.04 -7.31 -1.53
C TRP A 116 -10.32 -7.85 -2.18
N ALA A 117 -11.45 -7.14 -2.04
CA ALA A 117 -12.67 -7.43 -2.76
C ALA A 117 -12.66 -6.90 -4.21
N GLU A 118 -11.72 -6.01 -4.55
CA GLU A 118 -11.56 -5.49 -5.91
C GLU A 118 -11.09 -6.57 -6.89
N LYS A 119 -11.67 -6.57 -8.09
CA LYS A 119 -11.48 -7.63 -9.11
C LYS A 119 -10.02 -8.01 -9.36
N HIS A 120 -9.11 -7.04 -9.53
CA HIS A 120 -7.72 -7.30 -9.85
C HIS A 120 -6.93 -7.79 -8.64
N MET A 121 -7.29 -7.31 -7.44
CA MET A 121 -6.67 -7.72 -6.18
C MET A 121 -7.10 -9.15 -5.82
N ALA A 122 -8.39 -9.45 -5.91
CA ALA A 122 -8.95 -10.78 -5.73
C ALA A 122 -8.32 -11.79 -6.70
N MET A 123 -8.18 -11.42 -7.98
CA MET A 123 -7.51 -12.27 -8.98
C MET A 123 -6.03 -12.50 -8.66
N ARG A 124 -5.31 -11.49 -8.15
CA ARG A 124 -3.92 -11.68 -7.71
C ARG A 124 -3.84 -12.61 -6.50
N LEU A 125 -4.69 -12.39 -5.50
CA LEU A 125 -4.77 -13.22 -4.30
C LEU A 125 -5.10 -14.68 -4.64
N HIS A 126 -5.98 -14.92 -5.61
CA HIS A 126 -6.30 -16.27 -6.09
C HIS A 126 -5.11 -16.96 -6.78
N ARG A 127 -4.33 -16.21 -7.57
CA ARG A 127 -3.16 -16.74 -8.30
C ARG A 127 -1.95 -16.99 -7.39
N GLU A 128 -1.80 -16.18 -6.35
CA GLU A 128 -0.69 -16.24 -5.39
C GLU A 128 -1.25 -16.21 -3.96
N PRO A 129 -1.88 -17.31 -3.50
CA PRO A 129 -2.47 -17.37 -2.17
C PRO A 129 -1.35 -17.33 -1.11
N PRO A 130 -1.51 -16.55 -0.02
CA PRO A 130 -0.45 -16.37 0.98
C PRO A 130 -0.31 -17.56 1.94
N THR A 131 -1.19 -18.56 1.86
CA THR A 131 -1.19 -19.72 2.75
C THR A 131 0.01 -20.62 2.51
N GLY A 132 0.82 -20.85 3.55
CA GLY A 132 1.98 -21.75 3.48
C GLY A 132 3.23 -21.16 2.82
N VAL A 133 3.21 -19.87 2.46
CA VAL A 133 4.34 -19.15 1.86
C VAL A 133 4.83 -18.10 2.85
N GLN A 134 6.16 -17.99 3.02
CA GLN A 134 6.73 -16.93 3.86
C GLN A 134 6.49 -15.57 3.20
N SER A 135 6.04 -14.58 3.98
CA SER A 135 5.74 -13.24 3.42
C SER A 135 6.95 -12.59 2.72
N SER A 136 8.17 -12.91 3.14
CA SER A 136 9.42 -12.45 2.53
C SER A 136 9.68 -13.02 1.13
N THR A 137 8.97 -14.09 0.73
CA THR A 137 9.11 -14.70 -0.60
C THR A 137 7.98 -14.30 -1.55
N LEU A 138 6.96 -13.58 -1.07
CA LEU A 138 5.88 -13.06 -1.90
C LEU A 138 6.35 -11.84 -2.69
N ALA A 139 5.92 -11.74 -3.94
CA ALA A 139 6.32 -10.63 -4.79
C ALA A 139 5.56 -9.36 -4.37
N ARG A 140 6.31 -8.30 -4.07
CA ARG A 140 5.75 -6.96 -3.88
C ARG A 140 5.21 -6.44 -5.21
N PHE A 141 4.08 -5.75 -5.16
CA PHE A 141 3.49 -5.06 -6.30
C PHE A 141 2.85 -3.74 -5.85
N VAL A 142 2.59 -2.86 -6.81
CA VAL A 142 1.89 -1.59 -6.58
C VAL A 142 0.50 -1.69 -7.18
N ALA A 143 -0.53 -1.34 -6.41
CA ALA A 143 -1.88 -1.18 -6.89
C ALA A 143 -2.20 0.31 -7.11
N ASP A 144 -2.64 0.64 -8.31
CA ASP A 144 -3.20 1.95 -8.65
C ASP A 144 -4.70 1.91 -8.38
N CYS A 145 -5.13 2.63 -7.35
CA CYS A 145 -6.51 2.65 -6.89
C CYS A 145 -7.11 4.04 -6.99
N GLU A 146 -8.22 4.18 -7.70
CA GLU A 146 -9.14 5.28 -7.47
C GLU A 146 -9.92 4.96 -6.19
N VAL A 147 -9.85 5.86 -5.20
CA VAL A 147 -10.49 5.68 -3.90
C VAL A 147 -11.33 6.88 -3.54
N LYS A 148 -12.47 6.64 -2.88
CA LYS A 148 -13.29 7.67 -2.26
C LYS A 148 -13.03 7.66 -0.75
N PHE A 149 -12.65 8.80 -0.20
CA PHE A 149 -12.48 8.95 1.26
C PHE A 149 -13.85 9.09 1.92
N VAL A 150 -14.19 8.16 2.80
CA VAL A 150 -15.53 8.05 3.40
C VAL A 150 -15.59 8.50 4.86
N GLY A 151 -14.44 8.67 5.50
CA GLY A 151 -14.36 9.19 6.86
C GLY A 151 -12.94 9.21 7.39
N SER A 152 -12.81 9.33 8.72
CA SER A 152 -11.54 9.28 9.42
C SER A 152 -11.70 8.56 10.75
N LEU A 153 -10.68 7.79 11.14
CA LEU A 153 -10.55 7.25 12.48
C LEU A 153 -9.65 8.18 13.30
N ASP A 154 -10.08 8.50 14.52
CA ASP A 154 -9.28 9.30 15.45
C ASP A 154 -8.30 8.40 16.19
N ALA A 155 -7.00 8.61 15.96
CA ALA A 155 -5.90 7.87 16.59
C ALA A 155 -6.09 6.33 16.63
N PRO A 156 -6.36 5.66 15.49
CA PRO A 156 -6.54 4.22 15.48
C PRO A 156 -5.24 3.50 15.90
N LYS A 157 -5.39 2.31 16.49
CA LYS A 157 -4.25 1.42 16.71
C LYS A 157 -4.05 0.58 15.47
N LEU A 158 -2.81 0.45 15.02
CA LEU A 158 -2.44 -0.28 13.81
C LEU A 158 -1.57 -1.48 14.14
N ARG A 159 -1.73 -2.56 13.40
CA ARG A 159 -0.89 -3.75 13.51
C ARG A 159 -0.59 -4.30 12.11
N TRP A 160 0.70 -4.46 11.82
CA TRP A 160 1.20 -4.83 10.48
C TRP A 160 1.45 -6.33 10.30
N ASN A 161 1.33 -7.12 11.38
CA ASN A 161 1.50 -8.58 11.36
C ASN A 161 0.79 -9.19 12.59
N PRO A 162 0.11 -10.35 12.50
CA PRO A 162 -0.44 -11.04 13.65
C PRO A 162 0.64 -11.30 14.71
N GLY A 163 0.31 -10.96 15.97
CA GLY A 163 1.25 -11.09 17.09
C GLY A 163 2.28 -9.96 17.23
N ALA A 164 2.38 -9.04 16.26
CA ALA A 164 3.16 -7.81 16.45
C ALA A 164 2.47 -6.87 17.45
N GLN A 165 3.27 -6.01 18.08
CA GLN A 165 2.76 -4.96 18.96
C GLN A 165 1.87 -3.99 18.19
N TRP A 166 0.83 -3.51 18.86
CA TRP A 166 0.00 -2.42 18.35
C TRP A 166 0.79 -1.12 18.35
N GLN A 167 0.67 -0.37 17.26
CA GLN A 167 1.28 0.93 17.10
C GLN A 167 0.20 2.00 17.14
N SER A 168 0.49 3.11 17.81
CA SER A 168 -0.41 4.26 17.84
C SER A 168 -0.11 5.14 16.63
N GLU A 169 -1.12 5.43 15.81
CA GLU A 169 -0.98 6.46 14.79
C GLU A 169 -1.26 7.83 15.43
N PRO A 170 -0.34 8.81 15.34
CA PRO A 170 -0.59 10.14 15.86
C PRO A 170 -1.60 10.87 14.97
N GLY A 171 -2.83 11.02 15.47
CA GLY A 171 -3.88 11.84 14.86
C GLY A 171 -4.88 11.05 14.01
N ALA A 172 -5.66 11.79 13.23
CA ALA A 172 -6.73 11.21 12.43
C ALA A 172 -6.18 10.53 11.16
N ALA A 173 -6.57 9.28 10.93
CA ALA A 173 -6.24 8.54 9.71
C ALA A 173 -7.47 8.46 8.80
N LEU A 174 -7.32 8.86 7.54
CA LEU A 174 -8.41 8.81 6.56
C LEU A 174 -8.73 7.37 6.16
N VAL A 175 -10.03 7.08 6.09
CA VAL A 175 -10.58 5.80 5.62
C VAL A 175 -11.15 6.00 4.22
N ALA A 176 -10.77 5.13 3.31
CA ALA A 176 -11.22 5.14 1.92
C ALA A 176 -11.88 3.82 1.52
N ARG A 177 -12.74 3.90 0.51
CA ARG A 177 -13.31 2.78 -0.22
C ARG A 177 -12.74 2.78 -1.63
N PRO A 178 -12.30 1.63 -2.16
CA PRO A 178 -11.92 1.56 -3.57
C PRO A 178 -13.14 1.79 -4.46
N VAL A 179 -12.92 2.54 -5.54
CA VAL A 179 -13.85 2.68 -6.67
C VAL A 179 -13.42 1.75 -7.79
N ASN A 180 -12.11 1.69 -8.04
CA ASN A 180 -11.47 0.79 -8.99
C ASN A 180 -9.99 0.65 -8.64
N CYS A 181 -9.46 -0.58 -8.64
CA CYS A 181 -8.04 -0.84 -8.45
C CYS A 181 -7.46 -1.70 -9.58
N THR A 182 -6.28 -1.34 -10.07
CA THR A 182 -5.49 -2.10 -11.04
C THR A 182 -4.09 -2.36 -10.52
N ILE A 183 -3.43 -3.43 -10.97
CA ILE A 183 -2.02 -3.67 -10.66
C ILE A 183 -1.19 -2.84 -11.62
N SER A 184 -0.25 -2.05 -11.10
CA SER A 184 0.69 -1.29 -11.92
C SER A 184 1.62 -2.24 -12.65
N GLU A 185 1.75 -2.03 -13.96
CA GLU A 185 2.84 -2.59 -14.76
C GLU A 185 4.01 -1.61 -14.64
N GLU A 186 4.90 -1.84 -13.68
CA GLU A 186 6.21 -1.16 -13.64
C GLU A 186 7.27 -1.98 -14.38
#